data_AF-Q9Z425-F1
#
_entry.id   AF-Q9Z425-F1
#
_cell.length_a   1.000
_cell.length_b   1.000
_cell.length_c   1.000
_cell.angle_alpha   90.00
_cell.angle_beta   90.00
_cell.angle_gamma   90.00
#
_symmetry.space_group_name_H-M   'P 1'
#
loop_
_entity.id
_entity.type
_entity.pdbx_description
1 polymer ?
#
loop_
_entity_poly.entity_id
_entity_poly.type
_entity_poly.pdbx_seq_one_letter_code
_entity_poly.pdbx_strand_id
1 'polypeptide(L)'
;VIALVLAGAGMPRFKAFLIGAAAGLVEPLAALICAWLVNVAELLLPLGLACAAGAMLLVVTQEIIPESRSNGHHRLASLGLCTGFCLMMVMDTAMS
;
A
#
# COMPACT_ATOMS: atom_id res chain seq x y z
N VAL A 1 0.42 -7.49 5.64
CA VAL A 1 -0.96 -7.87 5.24
C VAL A 1 -1.00 -9.28 4.64
N ILE A 2 -0.21 -9.55 3.59
CA ILE A 2 -0.20 -10.83 2.85
C ILE A 2 0.04 -12.07 3.75
N ALA A 3 0.98 -11.99 4.70
CA ALA A 3 1.24 -13.07 5.66
C ALA A 3 0.03 -13.38 6.57
N LEU A 4 -0.77 -12.37 6.91
CA LEU A 4 -1.91 -12.51 7.81
C LEU A 4 -3.11 -13.12 7.07
N VAL A 5 -3.28 -12.78 5.79
CA VAL A 5 -4.22 -13.42 4.86
C VAL A 5 -3.85 -14.89 4.61
N LEU A 6 -2.58 -15.19 4.33
CA LEU A 6 -2.11 -16.58 4.12
C LEU A 6 -2.18 -17.44 5.39
N ALA A 7 -1.91 -16.85 6.56
CA ALA A 7 -2.05 -17.55 7.83
C ALA A 7 -3.53 -17.84 8.15
N GLY A 8 -4.45 -16.93 7.78
CA GLY A 8 -5.89 -17.14 7.84
C GLY A 8 -6.39 -18.22 6.88
N ALA A 9 -5.71 -18.40 5.74
CA ALA A 9 -5.99 -19.44 4.74
C ALA A 9 -5.51 -20.86 5.12
N GLY A 10 -5.04 -21.07 6.36
CA GLY A 10 -4.66 -22.39 6.89
C GLY A 10 -3.20 -22.81 6.63
N MET A 11 -2.34 -21.89 6.17
CA MET A 11 -0.93 -22.17 5.90
C MET A 11 -0.08 -22.10 7.19
N PRO A 12 0.96 -22.95 7.36
CA PRO A 12 1.84 -22.87 8.54
C PRO A 12 2.49 -21.48 8.65
N ARG A 13 2.43 -20.90 9.85
CA ARG A 13 2.84 -19.52 10.16
C ARG A 13 4.24 -19.15 9.65
N PHE A 14 5.16 -20.12 9.66
CA PHE A 14 6.52 -19.96 9.16
C PHE A 14 6.58 -19.74 7.64
N LYS A 15 5.78 -20.46 6.86
CA LYS A 15 5.69 -20.26 5.40
C LYS A 15 4.97 -18.97 5.05
N ALA A 16 3.88 -18.64 5.76
CA ALA A 16 3.15 -17.40 5.55
C ALA A 16 4.03 -16.17 5.82
N PHE A 17 4.88 -16.23 6.85
CA PHE A 17 5.87 -15.19 7.13
C PHE A 17 6.93 -15.08 6.03
N LEU A 18 7.50 -16.22 5.59
CA LEU A 18 8.54 -16.22 4.56
C LEU A 18 8.03 -15.65 3.22
N ILE A 19 6.80 -16.01 2.83
CA ILE A 19 6.15 -15.50 1.61
C ILE A 19 5.81 -14.02 1.77
N GLY A 20 5.31 -13.60 2.94
CA GLY A 20 5.05 -12.19 3.21
C GLY A 20 6.31 -11.32 3.16
N ALA A 21 7.43 -11.82 3.69
CA ALA A 21 8.73 -11.15 3.62
C ALA A 21 9.26 -11.10 2.18
N ALA A 22 9.12 -12.19 1.42
CA ALA A 22 9.53 -12.23 0.02
C ALA A 22 8.70 -11.25 -0.84
N ALA A 23 7.40 -11.14 -0.60
CA ALA A 23 6.54 -10.17 -1.28
C ALA A 23 6.90 -8.72 -0.92
N GLY A 24 7.21 -8.44 0.34
CA GLY A 24 7.67 -7.11 0.76
C GLY A 24 9.03 -6.73 0.17
N LEU A 25 9.86 -7.69 -0.23
CA LEU A 25 11.15 -7.44 -0.87
C LEU A 25 11.01 -6.99 -2.33
N VAL A 26 9.86 -7.21 -2.97
CA VAL A 26 9.61 -6.75 -4.35
C VAL A 26 9.53 -5.22 -4.42
N GLU A 27 8.99 -4.55 -3.40
CA GLU A 27 8.89 -3.09 -3.34
C GLU A 27 10.25 -2.37 -3.42
N PRO A 28 11.26 -2.65 -2.58
CA PRO A 28 12.56 -1.99 -2.67
C PRO A 28 13.30 -2.34 -3.97
N LEU A 29 13.06 -3.54 -4.52
CA LEU A 29 13.68 -3.96 -5.79
C LEU A 29 13.12 -3.14 -6.97
N ALA A 30 11.81 -2.95 -7.02
CA ALA A 30 11.16 -2.09 -7.99
C ALA A 30 11.56 -0.62 -7.79
N ALA A 31 11.63 -0.16 -6.53
CA ALA A 31 12.04 1.20 -6.20
C ALA A 31 13.47 1.52 -6.67
N LEU A 32 14.41 0.57 -6.53
CA LEU A 32 15.78 0.74 -7.04
C LEU A 32 15.83 0.89 -8.56
N ILE A 33 15.06 0.06 -9.29
CA ILE A 33 14.98 0.14 -10.75
C ILE A 33 14.35 1.48 -11.18
N CYS A 34 13.25 1.89 -10.54
CA CYS A 34 12.59 3.16 -10.80
C CYS A 34 13.52 4.35 -10.49
N ALA A 35 14.24 4.34 -9.36
CA ALA A 35 15.18 5.39 -9.00
C ALA A 35 16.31 5.52 -10.03
N TRP A 36 16.81 4.41 -10.56
CA TRP A 36 17.83 4.43 -11.61
C TRP A 36 17.28 5.01 -12.92
N LEU A 37 16.06 4.62 -13.31
CA LEU A 37 15.40 5.11 -14.53
C LEU A 37 15.05 6.60 -14.46
N VAL A 38 14.69 7.08 -13.27
CA VAL A 38 14.35 8.47 -12.97
C VAL A 38 15.52 9.43 -13.27
N ASN A 39 16.77 9.01 -13.04
CA ASN A 39 17.95 9.85 -13.30
C ASN A 39 18.13 10.23 -14.78
N VAL A 40 17.54 9.46 -15.71
CA VAL A 40 17.64 9.71 -17.17
C VAL A 40 16.46 10.53 -17.67
N ALA A 41 15.35 10.59 -16.91
CA ALA A 41 14.06 11.07 -17.39
C ALA A 41 13.35 11.98 -16.36
N GLU A 42 14.03 13.05 -15.94
CA GLU A 42 13.47 14.04 -15.00
C GLU A 42 12.13 14.62 -15.46
N LEU A 43 11.93 14.77 -16.77
CA LEU A 43 10.68 15.28 -17.33
C LEU A 43 9.51 14.28 -17.28
N LEU A 44 9.80 12.96 -17.27
CA LEU A 44 8.77 11.92 -17.18
C LEU A 44 8.39 11.58 -15.74
N LEU A 45 9.25 11.96 -14.78
CA LEU A 45 9.08 11.72 -13.35
C LEU A 45 7.72 12.19 -12.79
N PRO A 46 7.27 13.45 -13.02
CA PRO A 46 5.97 13.89 -12.52
C PRO A 46 4.80 13.13 -13.16
N LEU A 47 4.96 12.73 -14.43
CA LEU A 47 3.93 11.98 -15.15
C LEU A 47 3.84 10.53 -14.66
N GLY A 48 4.98 9.93 -14.31
CA GLY A 48 5.07 8.62 -13.65
C GLY A 48 4.47 8.63 -12.24
N LEU A 49 4.78 9.65 -11.44
CA LEU A 49 4.20 9.81 -10.10
C LEU A 49 2.68 10.03 -10.16
N ALA A 50 2.19 10.83 -11.12
CA ALA A 50 0.76 11.02 -11.32
C ALA A 50 0.06 9.71 -11.70
N CYS A 51 0.68 8.89 -12.56
CA CYS A 51 0.17 7.57 -12.92
C CYS A 51 0.15 6.61 -11.71
N ALA A 52 1.23 6.58 -10.93
CA ALA A 52 1.31 5.77 -9.71
C ALA A 52 0.26 6.17 -8.66
N ALA A 53 0.04 7.48 -8.46
CA ALA A 53 -1.00 7.99 -7.60
C ALA A 53 -2.40 7.56 -8.09
N GLY A 54 -2.65 7.63 -9.41
CA GLY A 54 -3.90 7.17 -10.01
C GLY A 54 -4.16 5.67 -9.80
N ALA A 55 -3.14 4.82 -9.98
CA ALA A 55 -3.23 3.38 -9.74
C ALA A 55 -3.59 3.08 -8.28
N MET A 56 -2.96 3.76 -7.33
CA MET A 56 -3.27 3.60 -5.90
C MET A 56 -4.70 4.02 -5.56
N LEU A 57 -5.21 5.12 -6.14
CA LEU A 57 -6.60 5.55 -5.93
C LEU A 57 -7.62 4.53 -6.44
N LEU A 58 -7.37 3.90 -7.60
CA LEU A 58 -8.25 2.86 -8.14
C LEU A 58 -8.28 1.63 -7.23
N VAL A 59 -7.12 1.13 -6.82
CA VAL A 59 -7.02 -0.04 -5.91
C VAL A 59 -7.70 0.25 -4.58
N VAL A 60 -7.46 1.42 -3.98
CA VAL A 60 -8.11 1.82 -2.72
C VAL A 60 -9.63 1.84 -2.87
N THR A 61 -10.13 2.43 -3.94
CA THR A 61 -11.57 2.62 -4.13
C THR A 61 -12.29 1.32 -4.46
N GLN A 62 -11.68 0.46 -5.29
CA GLN A 62 -12.31 -0.76 -5.79
C GLN A 62 -12.09 -1.97 -4.88
N GLU A 63 -11.00 -2.01 -4.11
CA GLU A 63 -10.66 -3.16 -3.26
C GLU A 63 -10.74 -2.78 -1.78
N ILE A 64 -9.96 -1.79 -1.33
CA ILE A 64 -9.77 -1.53 0.11
C ILE A 64 -11.03 -0.99 0.81
N ILE A 65 -11.72 0.00 0.19
CA ILE A 65 -12.95 0.57 0.75
C ILE A 65 -14.07 -0.48 0.87
N PRO A 66 -14.43 -1.24 -0.19
CA PRO A 66 -15.47 -2.25 -0.08
C PRO A 66 -15.08 -3.39 0.86
N GLU A 67 -13.83 -3.83 0.87
CA GLU A 67 -13.36 -4.90 1.77
C GLU A 67 -13.45 -4.48 3.25
N SER A 68 -13.02 -3.24 3.57
CA SER A 68 -13.14 -2.70 4.93
C SER A 68 -14.59 -2.63 5.42
N ARG A 69 -15.55 -2.53 4.49
CA ARG A 69 -16.98 -2.35 4.79
C ARG A 69 -17.74 -3.68 4.78
N SER A 70 -17.16 -4.73 4.21
CA SER A 70 -17.74 -6.08 4.11
C SER A 70 -17.90 -6.76 5.48
N ASN A 71 -17.06 -6.43 6.45
CA ASN A 71 -17.11 -6.99 7.82
C ASN A 71 -18.21 -6.39 8.73
N GLY A 72 -19.23 -5.71 8.19
CA GLY A 72 -20.39 -5.20 8.93
C GLY A 72 -20.15 -3.97 9.84
N HIS A 73 -18.90 -3.59 10.08
CA HIS A 73 -18.52 -2.48 10.98
C HIS A 73 -18.27 -1.16 10.24
N HIS A 74 -19.29 -0.71 9.51
CA HIS A 74 -19.22 0.42 8.59
C HIS A 74 -18.64 1.71 9.20
N ARG A 75 -19.00 2.02 10.45
CA ARG A 75 -18.51 3.20 11.18
C ARG A 75 -17.06 3.08 11.63
N LEU A 76 -16.63 1.89 12.05
CA LEU A 76 -15.24 1.66 12.49
C LEU A 76 -14.29 1.67 11.30
N ALA A 77 -14.70 1.11 10.16
CA ALA A 77 -13.96 1.17 8.90
C ALA A 77 -13.73 2.61 8.43
N SER A 78 -14.78 3.45 8.42
CA SER A 78 -14.64 4.87 8.05
C SER A 78 -13.81 5.66 9.07
N LEU A 79 -13.97 5.39 10.37
CA LEU A 79 -13.17 6.03 11.41
C LEU A 79 -11.69 5.67 11.27
N GLY A 80 -11.37 4.39 11.04
CA GLY A 80 -9.98 3.94 10.81
C GLY A 80 -9.35 4.56 9.56
N LEU A 81 -10.12 4.75 8.50
CA LEU A 81 -9.65 5.44 7.29
C LEU A 81 -9.40 6.93 7.56
N CYS A 82 -10.31 7.61 8.25
CA CYS A 82 -10.13 9.02 8.62
C CYS A 82 -8.94 9.21 9.58
N THR A 83 -8.78 8.36 10.60
CA THR A 83 -7.66 8.47 11.54
C THR A 83 -6.33 8.17 10.85
N GLY A 84 -6.26 7.17 9.98
CA GLY A 84 -5.08 6.87 9.18
C GLY A 84 -4.71 8.01 8.24
N PHE A 85 -5.69 8.61 7.56
CA PHE A 85 -5.48 9.79 6.72
C PHE A 85 -4.96 10.99 7.51
N CYS A 86 -5.58 11.31 8.65
CA CYS A 86 -5.09 12.37 9.53
C CYS A 86 -3.66 12.11 10.01
N LEU A 87 -3.35 10.87 10.41
CA LEU A 87 -2.01 10.50 10.85
C LEU A 87 -0.99 10.69 9.73
N MET A 88 -1.33 10.27 8.50
CA MET A 88 -0.46 10.48 7.34
C MET A 88 -0.24 11.98 7.06
N MET A 89 -1.27 12.81 7.12
CA MET A 89 -1.13 14.27 6.95
C MET A 89 -0.26 14.92 8.03
N VAL A 90 -0.39 14.46 9.28
CA VAL A 90 0.45 14.93 10.38
C VAL A 90 1.91 14.52 10.17
N MET A 91 2.16 13.29 9.73
CA MET A 91 3.52 12.83 9.43
C MET A 91 4.13 13.59 8.25
N ASP A 92 3.35 13.85 7.19
CA ASP A 92 3.79 14.66 6.05
C ASP A 92 4.16 16.08 6.49
N THR A 93 3.28 16.76 7.25
CA THR A 93 3.55 18.12 7.76
C THR A 93 4.71 18.18 8.76
N ALA A 94 4.93 17.09 9.52
CA ALA A 94 6.01 17.04 10.51
C ALA A 94 7.38 16.69 9.89
N MET A 95 7.40 16.02 8.73
CA MET A 95 8.62 15.62 8.02
C MET A 95 8.90 16.44 6.74
N SER A 96 7.98 17.30 6.32
CA SER A 96 8.17 18.34 5.29
C SER A 96 8.97 19.53 5.84
#